data_AF-R5P5I4-F1
#
_entry.id   AF-R5P5I4-F1
#
_cell.length_a   1.000
_cell.length_b   1.000
_cell.length_c   1.000
_cell.angle_alpha   90.00
_cell.angle_beta   90.00
_cell.angle_gamma   90.00
#
_symmetry.space_group_name_H-M   'P 1'
#
loop_
_entity.id
_entity.type
_entity.pdbx_description
1 polymer ?
#
loop_
_entity_poly.entity_id
_entity_poly.type
_entity_poly.pdbx_seq_one_letter_code
_entity_poly.pdbx_strand_id
1 'polypeptide(L)'
;MVVKNLRLLFLLLACVALPTLAQVKPTLAVLGDSYSTFAGFIPVDNACWYNNPADLKRTDVTKVEQTWWWQVVKEGGYKLGTIESYSGATICNTGYRDEDYSDRSFVTRCTNLGNPDIILICGATNDSWANVPIGEYKYSGWKRA
;
A
#
# COMPACT_ATOMS: atom_id res chain seq x y z
N MET A 1 -6.77 2.27 59.62
CA MET A 1 -7.61 1.53 58.64
C MET A 1 -8.06 2.43 57.47
N VAL A 2 -8.62 3.62 57.75
CA VAL A 2 -9.13 4.58 56.75
C VAL A 2 -8.11 5.03 55.68
N VAL A 3 -6.86 5.30 56.07
CA VAL A 3 -5.80 5.77 55.15
C VAL A 3 -5.39 4.71 54.12
N LYS A 4 -5.49 3.42 54.47
CA LYS A 4 -5.16 2.30 53.57
C LYS A 4 -6.21 2.16 52.47
N ASN A 5 -7.48 2.35 52.82
CA ASN A 5 -8.60 2.31 51.89
C ASN A 5 -8.60 3.53 50.96
N LEU A 6 -8.17 4.71 51.43
CA LEU A 6 -8.05 5.92 50.61
C LEU A 6 -6.92 5.82 49.58
N ARG A 7 -5.77 5.20 49.93
CA ARG A 7 -4.68 4.90 48.98
C ARG A 7 -5.10 3.89 47.92
N LEU A 8 -5.86 2.86 48.31
CA LEU A 8 -6.38 1.85 47.39
C LEU A 8 -7.37 2.47 46.39
N LEU A 9 -8.23 3.38 46.86
CA LEU A 9 -9.17 4.13 46.02
C LEU A 9 -8.44 5.08 45.05
N PHE A 10 -7.38 5.76 45.50
CA PHE A 10 -6.54 6.61 44.64
C PHE A 10 -5.81 5.81 43.55
N LEU A 11 -5.30 4.60 43.87
CA LEU A 11 -4.69 3.68 42.90
C LEU A 11 -5.72 3.16 41.88
N LEU A 12 -6.93 2.81 42.33
CA LEU A 12 -8.03 2.41 41.46
C LEU A 12 -8.46 3.54 40.52
N LEU A 13 -8.57 4.78 41.01
CA LEU A 13 -8.89 5.94 40.17
C LEU A 13 -7.75 6.30 39.21
N ALA A 14 -6.49 6.15 39.59
CA ALA A 14 -5.35 6.35 38.70
C ALA A 14 -5.29 5.31 37.57
N CYS A 15 -5.71 4.06 37.83
CA CYS A 15 -5.83 3.03 36.80
C CYS A 15 -7.01 3.26 35.84
N VAL A 16 -8.08 3.92 36.28
CA VAL A 16 -9.25 4.26 35.44
C VAL A 16 -9.05 5.58 34.69
N ALA A 17 -8.21 6.48 35.20
CA ALA A 17 -7.89 7.78 34.62
C ALA A 17 -6.68 7.78 33.69
N LEU A 18 -6.07 6.63 33.40
CA LEU A 18 -5.27 6.52 32.18
C LEU A 18 -6.29 6.60 31.03
N PRO A 19 -6.38 7.71 30.28
CA PRO A 19 -6.99 7.59 28.98
C PRO A 19 -6.18 6.49 28.31
N THR A 20 -6.84 5.40 27.91
CA THR A 20 -6.34 4.64 26.80
C THR A 20 -6.25 5.67 25.69
N LEU A 21 -5.07 6.27 25.52
CA LEU A 21 -4.75 7.06 24.34
C LEU A 21 -4.99 6.05 23.24
N ALA A 22 -6.16 6.14 22.60
CA ALA A 22 -6.47 5.32 21.46
C ALA A 22 -5.42 5.70 20.44
N GLN A 23 -4.33 4.93 20.41
CA GLN A 23 -3.22 5.20 19.53
C GLN A 23 -3.77 5.02 18.13
N VAL A 24 -3.96 6.14 17.43
CA VAL A 24 -4.42 6.11 16.05
C VAL A 24 -3.39 5.30 15.28
N LYS A 25 -3.84 4.18 14.70
CA LYS A 25 -2.99 3.31 13.91
C LYS A 25 -2.54 4.08 12.66
N PRO A 26 -1.23 4.10 12.34
CA PRO A 26 -0.77 4.75 11.12
C PRO A 26 -1.43 4.10 9.90
N THR A 27 -1.82 4.91 8.93
CA THR A 27 -2.42 4.50 7.67
C THR A 27 -1.31 4.17 6.68
N LEU A 28 -1.34 2.95 6.15
CA LEU A 28 -0.38 2.46 5.16
C LEU A 28 -1.05 2.41 3.78
N ALA A 29 -0.47 3.11 2.81
CA ALA A 29 -0.83 3.03 1.41
C ALA A 29 0.23 2.27 0.61
N VAL A 30 -0.17 1.71 -0.53
CA VAL A 30 0.71 1.03 -1.47
C VAL A 30 0.61 1.69 -2.83
N LEU A 31 1.75 1.98 -3.45
CA LEU A 31 1.87 2.30 -4.87
C LEU A 31 2.55 1.11 -5.54
N GLY A 32 1.80 0.36 -6.36
CA GLY A 32 2.25 -0.96 -6.80
C GLY A 32 1.97 -1.32 -8.26
N ASP A 33 2.55 -2.44 -8.67
CA ASP A 33 2.24 -3.17 -9.90
C ASP A 33 1.35 -4.40 -9.63
N SER A 34 1.36 -5.40 -10.52
CA SER A 34 0.59 -6.64 -10.42
C SER A 34 0.78 -7.37 -9.08
N TYR A 35 1.97 -7.33 -8.49
CA TYR A 35 2.32 -8.03 -7.25
C TYR A 35 1.55 -7.50 -6.03
N SER A 36 0.98 -6.31 -6.17
CA SER A 36 0.22 -5.62 -5.12
C SER A 36 -1.26 -5.47 -5.43
N THR A 37 -1.76 -6.13 -6.49
CA THR A 37 -3.19 -6.09 -6.85
C THR A 37 -4.01 -7.12 -6.08
N PHE A 38 -5.28 -6.84 -5.85
CA PHE A 38 -6.31 -7.84 -5.53
C PHE A 38 -7.68 -7.28 -5.88
N ALA A 39 -8.52 -8.06 -6.53
CA ALA A 39 -9.83 -7.60 -6.99
C ALA A 39 -10.70 -7.11 -5.82
N GLY A 40 -11.25 -5.90 -5.95
CA GLY A 40 -12.06 -5.25 -4.91
C GLY A 40 -11.26 -4.43 -3.89
N PHE A 41 -9.93 -4.39 -3.98
CA PHE A 41 -9.07 -3.61 -3.07
C PHE A 41 -8.22 -2.54 -3.77
N ILE A 42 -8.26 -2.48 -5.10
CA ILE A 42 -7.60 -1.45 -5.93
C ILE A 42 -8.67 -0.55 -6.60
N PRO A 43 -8.31 0.62 -7.16
CA PRO A 43 -9.22 1.42 -7.96
C PRO A 43 -9.90 0.60 -9.07
N VAL A 44 -11.19 0.85 -9.32
CA VAL A 44 -12.04 0.01 -10.19
C VAL A 44 -11.49 -0.11 -11.62
N ASP A 45 -10.88 0.95 -12.14
CA ASP A 45 -10.38 1.00 -13.51
C ASP A 45 -8.92 0.48 -13.65
N ASN A 46 -8.27 0.15 -12.53
CA ASN A 46 -6.92 -0.39 -12.55
C ASN A 46 -6.93 -1.88 -12.92
N ALA A 47 -6.03 -2.28 -13.82
CA ALA A 47 -5.90 -3.68 -14.19
C ALA A 47 -5.48 -4.53 -12.97
N CYS A 48 -6.10 -5.70 -12.80
CA CYS A 48 -5.84 -6.60 -11.67
C CYS A 48 -5.19 -7.91 -12.14
N TRP A 49 -4.24 -8.43 -11.36
CA TRP A 49 -3.64 -9.76 -11.59
C TRP A 49 -4.31 -10.83 -10.71
N TYR A 50 -4.53 -10.54 -9.43
CA TYR A 50 -5.19 -11.43 -8.48
C TYR A 50 -6.71 -11.22 -8.48
N ASN A 51 -7.41 -11.98 -9.32
CA ASN A 51 -8.86 -11.89 -9.48
C ASN A 51 -9.63 -12.61 -8.38
N ASN A 52 -10.88 -12.22 -8.19
CA ASN A 52 -11.85 -12.92 -7.34
C ASN A 52 -13.16 -13.13 -8.13
N PRO A 53 -13.50 -14.37 -8.53
CA PRO A 53 -12.82 -15.62 -8.22
C PRO A 53 -11.44 -15.74 -8.89
N ALA A 54 -10.52 -16.45 -8.23
CA ALA A 54 -9.16 -16.64 -8.71
C ALA A 54 -9.09 -17.67 -9.86
N ASP A 55 -8.18 -17.44 -10.81
CA ASP A 55 -7.80 -18.44 -11.81
C ASP A 55 -6.72 -19.36 -11.23
N LEU A 56 -7.15 -20.53 -10.75
CA LEU A 56 -6.29 -21.52 -10.11
C LEU A 56 -5.23 -22.14 -11.04
N LYS A 57 -5.33 -21.92 -12.37
CA LYS A 57 -4.26 -22.30 -13.30
C LYS A 57 -3.08 -21.34 -13.25
N ARG A 58 -3.28 -20.14 -12.72
CA ARG A 58 -2.29 -19.05 -12.70
C ARG A 58 -1.72 -18.78 -11.31
N THR A 59 -2.49 -19.02 -10.25
CA THR A 59 -2.08 -18.74 -8.88
C THR A 59 -2.86 -19.53 -7.85
N ASP A 60 -2.22 -19.80 -6.71
CA ASP A 60 -2.80 -20.34 -5.49
C ASP A 60 -3.25 -19.25 -4.49
N VAL A 61 -3.02 -17.98 -4.80
CA VAL A 61 -3.55 -16.83 -4.04
C VAL A 61 -5.02 -16.64 -4.41
N THR A 62 -5.90 -16.91 -3.46
CA THR A 62 -7.36 -16.95 -3.65
C THR A 62 -8.10 -15.96 -2.75
N LYS A 63 -7.43 -15.39 -1.74
CA LYS A 63 -7.99 -14.50 -0.74
C LYS A 63 -7.09 -13.29 -0.52
N VAL A 64 -7.69 -12.13 -0.22
CA VAL A 64 -6.95 -10.88 -0.02
C VAL A 64 -5.98 -10.99 1.15
N GLU A 65 -6.34 -11.78 2.17
CA GLU A 65 -5.54 -11.99 3.36
C GLU A 65 -4.18 -12.65 3.08
N GLN A 66 -4.04 -13.30 1.92
CA GLN A 66 -2.79 -13.92 1.48
C GLN A 66 -1.83 -12.91 0.82
N THR A 67 -2.29 -11.72 0.45
CA THR A 67 -1.43 -10.70 -0.15
C THR A 67 -0.41 -10.17 0.85
N TRP A 68 0.79 -9.84 0.37
CA TRP A 68 1.88 -9.37 1.22
C TRP A 68 1.51 -8.09 1.97
N TRP A 69 0.83 -7.16 1.31
CA TRP A 69 0.45 -5.88 1.91
C TRP A 69 -0.63 -6.04 2.97
N TRP A 70 -1.53 -7.02 2.80
CA TRP A 70 -2.50 -7.35 3.84
C TRP A 70 -1.80 -7.89 5.08
N GLN A 71 -0.86 -8.81 4.91
CA GLN A 71 -0.07 -9.37 6.02
C GLN A 71 0.70 -8.26 6.75
N VAL A 72 1.36 -7.35 6.01
CA VAL A 72 2.04 -6.18 6.59
C VAL A 72 1.08 -5.30 7.38
N VAL A 73 -0.09 -4.96 6.82
CA VAL A 73 -1.10 -4.13 7.50
C VAL A 73 -1.61 -4.82 8.76
N LYS A 74 -1.91 -6.12 8.67
CA LYS A 74 -2.53 -6.88 9.76
C LYS A 74 -1.55 -7.15 10.90
N GLU A 75 -0.36 -7.65 10.59
CA GLU A 75 0.66 -8.03 11.58
C GLU A 75 1.38 -6.80 12.14
N GLY A 76 1.60 -5.77 11.32
CA GLY A 76 2.16 -4.49 11.76
C GLY A 76 1.19 -3.59 12.52
N GLY A 77 -0.09 -3.97 12.61
CA GLY A 77 -1.09 -3.22 13.36
C GLY A 77 -1.46 -1.87 12.73
N TYR A 78 -1.33 -1.75 11.41
CA TYR A 78 -1.65 -0.53 10.66
C TYR A 78 -3.13 -0.43 10.30
N LYS A 79 -3.56 0.77 9.90
CA LYS A 79 -4.82 0.98 9.18
C LYS A 79 -4.56 0.81 7.69
N LEU A 80 -5.44 0.10 6.99
CA LEU A 80 -5.37 -0.02 5.53
C LEU A 80 -5.70 1.33 4.88
N GLY A 81 -4.78 1.86 4.08
CA GLY A 81 -4.97 2.99 3.19
C GLY A 81 -5.26 2.57 1.75
N THR A 82 -5.01 3.46 0.79
CA THR A 82 -5.20 3.17 -0.63
C THR A 82 -4.18 2.14 -1.13
N ILE A 83 -4.66 1.12 -1.84
CA ILE A 83 -3.81 0.19 -2.61
C ILE A 83 -3.86 0.63 -4.07
N GLU A 84 -3.06 1.66 -4.40
CA GLU A 84 -2.93 2.23 -5.74
C GLU A 84 -2.02 1.34 -6.58
N SER A 85 -2.53 0.16 -6.94
CA SER A 85 -1.80 -0.85 -7.70
C SER A 85 -2.42 -1.04 -9.08
N TYR A 86 -1.59 -1.22 -10.11
CA TYR A 86 -2.03 -1.42 -11.49
C TYR A 86 -1.20 -2.54 -12.15
N SER A 87 -1.85 -3.62 -12.56
CA SER A 87 -1.19 -4.78 -13.17
C SER A 87 -0.50 -4.41 -14.49
N GLY A 88 0.79 -4.72 -14.59
CA GLY A 88 1.61 -4.40 -15.75
C GLY A 88 2.15 -2.96 -15.79
N ALA A 89 1.87 -2.11 -14.80
CA ALA A 89 2.38 -0.75 -14.76
C ALA A 89 3.91 -0.68 -14.58
N THR A 90 4.51 0.27 -15.28
CA THR A 90 5.93 0.63 -15.21
C THR A 90 6.12 1.87 -14.32
N ILE A 91 7.33 2.05 -13.79
CA ILE A 91 7.71 3.29 -13.09
C ILE A 91 7.67 4.45 -14.07
N CYS A 92 8.34 4.30 -15.22
CA CYS A 92 8.38 5.31 -16.27
C CYS A 92 7.15 5.23 -17.19
N ASN A 93 7.04 6.16 -18.13
CA ASN A 93 5.94 6.21 -19.10
C ASN A 93 6.16 5.29 -20.31
N THR A 94 7.26 4.56 -20.39
CA THR A 94 7.50 3.57 -21.45
C THR A 94 7.08 2.19 -20.97
N GLY A 95 6.21 1.53 -21.72
CA GLY A 95 5.70 0.20 -21.46
C GLY A 95 6.29 -0.90 -22.35
N TYR A 96 5.62 -2.04 -22.35
CA TYR A 96 5.96 -3.15 -23.24
C TYR A 96 5.84 -2.74 -24.71
N ARG A 97 6.80 -3.17 -25.55
CA ARG A 97 6.85 -2.82 -26.98
C ARG A 97 6.90 -1.31 -27.26
N ASP A 98 7.53 -0.54 -26.36
CA ASP A 98 7.66 0.92 -26.48
C ASP A 98 6.31 1.66 -26.49
N GLU A 99 5.27 1.05 -25.90
CA GLU A 99 3.96 1.68 -25.76
C GLU A 99 3.99 2.81 -24.72
N ASP A 100 3.16 3.84 -24.93
CA ASP A 100 2.98 4.93 -23.96
C ASP A 100 2.09 4.48 -22.81
N TYR A 101 2.69 4.36 -21.63
CA TYR A 101 2.06 3.98 -20.36
C TYR A 101 1.82 5.19 -19.44
N SER A 102 1.84 6.41 -19.97
CA SER A 102 1.52 7.63 -19.21
C SER A 102 0.15 7.58 -18.51
N ASP A 103 -0.78 6.76 -19.01
CA ASP A 103 -2.10 6.55 -18.41
C ASP A 103 -2.05 5.73 -17.10
N ARG A 104 -1.00 4.95 -16.87
CA ARG A 104 -0.93 3.93 -15.80
C ARG A 104 0.40 3.87 -15.05
N SER A 105 1.40 4.65 -15.43
CA SER A 105 2.72 4.64 -14.80
C SER A 105 2.68 5.05 -13.33
N PHE A 106 3.71 4.67 -12.56
CA PHE A 106 3.78 5.05 -11.15
C PHE A 106 3.91 6.57 -10.99
N VAL A 107 4.66 7.23 -11.86
CA VAL A 107 4.83 8.70 -11.80
C VAL A 107 3.53 9.45 -12.05
N THR A 108 2.61 8.89 -12.84
CA THR A 108 1.27 9.47 -13.03
C THR A 108 0.38 9.23 -11.81
N ARG A 109 0.45 8.05 -11.18
CA ARG A 109 -0.48 7.64 -10.12
C ARG A 109 -0.02 7.97 -8.70
N CYS A 110 1.21 8.44 -8.51
CA CYS A 110 1.77 8.71 -7.19
C CYS A 110 1.00 9.77 -6.38
N THR A 111 0.15 10.57 -7.04
CA THR A 111 -0.73 11.55 -6.40
C THR A 111 -2.03 10.96 -5.84
N ASN A 112 -2.38 9.70 -6.16
CA ASN A 112 -3.68 9.10 -5.86
C ASN A 112 -3.70 8.28 -4.55
N LEU A 113 -2.76 8.52 -3.64
CA LEU A 113 -2.58 7.72 -2.43
C LEU A 113 -3.43 8.16 -1.22
N GLY A 114 -4.20 9.24 -1.36
CA GLY A 114 -4.95 9.84 -0.25
C GLY A 114 -4.02 10.58 0.72
N ASN A 115 -4.19 10.36 2.02
CA ASN A 115 -3.37 10.98 3.08
C ASN A 115 -2.78 9.91 4.02
N PRO A 116 -1.85 9.06 3.54
CA PRO A 116 -1.25 8.01 4.33
C PRO A 116 -0.12 8.53 5.24
N ASP A 117 0.15 7.81 6.33
CA ASP A 117 1.30 8.03 7.19
C ASP A 117 2.54 7.27 6.65
N ILE A 118 2.32 6.15 5.97
CA ILE A 118 3.35 5.28 5.40
C ILE A 118 2.98 4.96 3.94
N ILE A 119 3.94 5.10 3.03
CA ILE A 119 3.80 4.68 1.63
C ILE A 119 4.80 3.57 1.35
N LEU A 120 4.31 2.42 0.88
CA LEU A 120 5.15 1.36 0.34
C LEU A 120 5.11 1.39 -1.18
N ILE A 121 6.27 1.49 -1.82
CA ILE A 121 6.40 1.51 -3.29
C ILE A 121 6.98 0.17 -3.72
N CYS A 122 6.23 -0.59 -4.53
CA CYS A 122 6.62 -1.91 -5.02
C CYS A 122 6.44 -1.97 -6.54
N GLY A 123 7.52 -1.74 -7.29
CA GLY A 123 7.51 -1.66 -8.74
C GLY A 123 8.88 -1.90 -9.37
N ALA A 124 9.05 -1.45 -10.61
CA ALA A 124 10.21 -1.66 -11.49
C ALA A 124 10.32 -3.05 -12.13
N THR A 125 9.49 -4.02 -11.73
CA THR A 125 9.42 -5.34 -12.38
C THR A 125 9.10 -5.21 -13.87
N ASN A 126 8.08 -4.43 -14.20
CA ASN A 126 7.66 -4.24 -15.60
C ASN A 126 8.65 -3.39 -16.40
N ASP A 127 9.30 -2.38 -15.80
CA ASP A 127 10.35 -1.61 -16.46
C ASP A 127 11.48 -2.53 -16.92
N SER A 128 11.89 -3.47 -16.05
CA SER A 128 12.88 -4.48 -16.36
C SER A 128 12.41 -5.44 -17.45
N TRP A 129 11.20 -6.00 -17.33
CA TRP A 129 10.70 -7.01 -18.28
C TRP A 129 10.31 -6.44 -19.65
N ALA A 130 9.86 -5.19 -19.69
CA ALA A 130 9.63 -4.45 -20.91
C ALA A 130 10.94 -3.96 -21.56
N ASN A 131 12.07 -4.08 -20.85
CA ASN A 131 13.38 -3.61 -21.28
C ASN A 131 13.34 -2.12 -21.67
N VAL A 132 12.76 -1.30 -20.80
CA VAL A 132 12.64 0.14 -21.03
C VAL A 132 14.01 0.82 -21.00
N PRO A 133 14.19 1.98 -21.67
CA PRO A 133 15.44 2.72 -21.58
C PRO A 133 15.79 3.12 -20.15
N ILE A 134 16.99 2.77 -19.67
CA ILE A 134 17.47 3.12 -18.32
C ILE A 134 17.66 4.64 -18.15
N GLY A 135 18.10 5.32 -19.21
CA GLY A 135 18.43 6.74 -19.18
C GLY A 135 19.65 7.05 -18.31
N GLU A 136 19.68 8.28 -17.78
CA GLU A 136 20.74 8.80 -16.92
C GLU A 136 20.12 9.41 -15.65
N TYR A 137 20.90 9.44 -14.55
CA TYR A 137 20.47 10.15 -13.35
C TYR A 137 20.24 11.63 -13.65
N LYS A 138 19.07 12.13 -13.26
CA LYS A 138 18.65 13.52 -13.47
C LYS A 138 18.34 14.18 -12.13
N TYR A 139 18.84 15.40 -11.94
CA TYR A 139 18.67 16.16 -10.69
C TYR A 139 17.84 17.44 -10.87
N SER A 140 17.55 17.83 -12.12
CA SER A 140 16.71 18.99 -12.44
C SER A 140 16.21 18.92 -13.89
N GLY A 141 15.31 19.83 -14.28
CA GLY A 141 14.85 19.94 -15.68
C GLY A 141 14.05 18.73 -16.15
N TRP A 142 13.30 18.09 -15.26
CA TRP A 142 12.39 17.00 -15.60
C TRP A 142 11.44 17.46 -16.71
N LYS A 143 11.39 16.68 -17.79
CA LYS A 143 10.35 16.84 -18.80
C LYS A 143 9.30 15.78 -18.49
N ARG A 144 8.03 16.09 -18.75
CA ARG A 144 6.98 15.06 -18.77
C ARG A 144 7.47 13.95 -19.72
N ALA A 145 7.59 12.74 -19.19
CA ALA A 145 7.96 11.58 -20.00
C ALA A 145 6.86 11.29 -21.01
#